data_AF-E6QDZ9-F1
#
_entry.id   AF-E6QDZ9-F1
#
_cell.length_a   1.000
_cell.length_b   1.000
_cell.length_c   1.000
_cell.angle_alpha   90.00
_cell.angle_beta   90.00
_cell.angle_gamma   90.00
#
_symmetry.space_group_name_H-M   'P 1'
#
loop_
_entity.id
_entity.type
_entity.pdbx_description
1 polymer ?
#
loop_
_entity_poly.entity_id
_entity_poly.type
_entity_poly.pdbx_seq_one_letter_code
_entity_poly.pdbx_strand_id
1 'polypeptide(L)'
;MSSKLDKLAAAYRQHITAPWQGPLAAIQRVIFAVYDKTDELRLRAHIEEFALITHEAGKQWLLLDITNAFPEWMASQEYRDAYFECPEDLAGYQTGEISEFAAALIQRVHRHIQAEATVDTVVALLGV
;
A
#
# COMPACT_ATOMS: atom_id res chain seq x y z
N MET A 1 20.08 -10.18 18.98
CA MET A 1 20.51 -10.12 17.57
C MET A 1 19.43 -9.40 16.81
N SER A 2 19.77 -8.36 16.05
CA SER A 2 18.79 -7.58 15.27
C SER A 2 18.24 -8.43 14.12
N SER A 3 16.91 -8.59 14.09
CA SER A 3 16.19 -9.32 13.05
C SER A 3 16.25 -8.56 11.71
N LYS A 4 15.91 -9.22 10.59
CA LYS A 4 15.81 -8.53 9.28
C LYS A 4 14.78 -7.40 9.32
N LEU A 5 13.69 -7.60 10.08
CA LEU A 5 12.62 -6.62 10.25
C LEU A 5 13.09 -5.42 11.06
N ASP A 6 13.87 -5.62 12.12
CA ASP A 6 14.43 -4.53 12.92
C ASP A 6 15.36 -3.65 12.07
N LYS A 7 16.12 -4.28 11.15
CA LYS A 7 16.97 -3.54 10.20
C LYS A 7 16.14 -2.74 9.21
N LEU A 8 15.02 -3.30 8.74
CA LEU A 8 14.08 -2.59 7.85
C LEU A 8 13.45 -1.38 8.56
N ALA A 9 12.97 -1.56 9.80
CA ALA A 9 12.44 -0.47 10.61
C ALA A 9 13.50 0.61 10.90
N ALA A 10 14.75 0.21 11.17
CA ALA A 10 15.86 1.14 11.35
C ALA A 10 16.18 1.93 10.07
N ALA A 11 16.20 1.28 8.90
CA ALA A 11 16.39 1.94 7.62
C ALA A 11 15.23 2.90 7.31
N TYR A 12 13.98 2.46 7.53
CA TYR A 12 12.80 3.31 7.40
C TYR A 12 12.88 4.57 8.26
N ARG A 13 13.28 4.43 9.54
CA ARG A 13 13.49 5.56 10.46
C ARG A 13 14.48 6.58 9.90
N GLN A 14 15.59 6.13 9.33
CA GLN A 14 16.59 7.02 8.73
C GLN A 14 16.02 7.83 7.56
N HIS A 15 15.18 7.23 6.73
CA HIS A 15 14.54 7.91 5.61
C HIS A 15 13.45 8.88 6.05
N ILE A 16 12.60 8.49 7.01
CA ILE A 16 11.43 9.30 7.36
C ILE A 16 11.76 10.52 8.23
N THR A 17 12.85 10.44 9.00
CA THR A 17 13.33 11.55 9.87
C THR A 17 14.00 12.66 9.07
N ALA A 18 14.39 12.40 7.81
CA ALA A 18 14.96 13.43 6.95
C ALA A 18 13.95 14.58 6.76
N PRO A 19 14.39 15.86 6.74
CA PRO A 19 13.48 16.98 6.53
C PRO A 19 12.73 16.85 5.19
N TRP A 20 11.39 16.89 5.23
CA TRP A 20 10.58 16.88 4.01
C TRP A 20 10.72 18.24 3.34
N GLN A 21 11.58 18.32 2.32
CA GLN A 21 11.80 19.55 1.56
C GLN A 21 10.58 19.87 0.69
N GLY A 22 10.30 21.18 0.49
CA GLY A 22 9.28 21.67 -0.44
C GLY A 22 9.54 21.24 -1.90
N PRO A 23 8.72 21.71 -2.87
CA PRO A 23 8.01 20.86 -3.81
C PRO A 23 8.92 19.81 -4.49
N LEU A 24 9.18 18.70 -3.80
CA LEU A 24 9.84 17.53 -4.39
C LEU A 24 8.89 16.88 -5.39
N ALA A 25 9.44 16.40 -6.50
CA ALA A 25 8.66 15.61 -7.45
C ALA A 25 8.00 14.44 -6.71
N ALA A 26 6.76 14.07 -7.09
CA ALA A 26 6.03 12.99 -6.43
C ALA A 26 6.86 11.69 -6.35
N ILE A 27 7.63 11.40 -7.40
CA ILE A 27 8.50 10.22 -7.47
C ILE A 27 9.64 10.20 -6.45
N GLN A 28 10.05 11.38 -5.95
CA GLN A 28 11.09 11.51 -4.93
C GLN A 28 10.55 11.37 -3.50
N ARG A 29 9.23 11.18 -3.35
CA ARG A 29 8.53 11.04 -2.06
C ARG A 29 8.05 9.60 -1.80
N VAL A 30 8.61 8.62 -2.54
CA VAL A 30 8.24 7.20 -2.43
C VAL A 30 9.35 6.43 -1.74
N ILE A 31 9.00 5.64 -0.73
CA ILE A 31 9.90 4.72 -0.04
C ILE A 31 9.43 3.29 -0.32
N PHE A 32 10.32 2.46 -0.84
CA PHE A 32 10.08 1.03 -1.00
C PHE A 32 10.67 0.26 0.18
N ALA A 33 9.81 -0.32 1.00
CA ALA A 33 10.22 -1.25 2.04
C ALA A 33 10.24 -2.67 1.46
N VAL A 34 11.44 -3.15 1.11
CA VAL A 34 11.61 -4.48 0.49
C VAL A 34 11.97 -5.50 1.56
N TYR A 35 11.23 -6.60 1.62
CA TYR A 35 11.42 -7.69 2.57
C TYR A 35 11.16 -9.05 1.90
N ASP A 36 11.58 -10.11 2.56
CA ASP A 36 11.36 -11.48 2.09
C ASP A 36 9.89 -11.88 2.35
N LYS A 37 9.23 -12.52 1.39
CA LYS A 37 7.85 -13.00 1.53
C LYS A 37 7.61 -13.87 2.78
N THR A 38 8.65 -14.55 3.27
CA THR A 38 8.58 -15.36 4.51
C THR A 38 8.43 -14.52 5.77
N ASP A 39 8.78 -13.23 5.72
CA ASP A 39 8.65 -12.28 6.82
C ASP A 39 7.30 -11.52 6.80
N GLU A 40 6.42 -11.75 5.81
CA GLU A 40 5.11 -11.07 5.64
C GLU A 40 4.28 -11.05 6.94
N LEU A 41 4.09 -12.22 7.56
CA LEU A 41 3.29 -12.33 8.77
C LEU A 41 3.90 -11.54 9.94
N ARG A 42 5.23 -11.50 10.01
CA ARG A 42 5.93 -10.71 11.04
C ARG A 42 5.83 -9.22 10.76
N LEU A 43 6.02 -8.80 9.52
CA LEU A 43 5.87 -7.40 9.11
C LEU A 43 4.47 -6.89 9.48
N ARG A 44 3.42 -7.65 9.15
CA ARG A 44 2.04 -7.31 9.52
C ARG A 44 1.85 -7.17 11.02
N ALA A 45 2.42 -8.08 11.80
CA ALA A 45 2.35 -8.01 13.26
C ALA A 45 3.09 -6.80 13.86
N HIS A 46 4.06 -6.22 13.14
CA HIS A 46 4.88 -5.09 13.59
C HIS A 46 4.63 -3.82 12.76
N ILE A 47 3.55 -3.75 11.97
CA ILE A 47 3.29 -2.58 11.12
C ILE A 47 3.11 -1.31 11.96
N GLU A 48 2.57 -1.46 13.17
CA GLU A 48 2.42 -0.39 14.16
C GLU A 48 3.77 0.18 14.63
N GLU A 49 4.87 -0.58 14.52
CA GLU A 49 6.22 -0.03 14.80
C GLU A 49 6.59 1.05 13.78
N PHE A 50 6.21 0.87 12.51
CA PHE A 50 6.43 1.87 11.47
C PHE A 50 5.54 3.09 11.68
N ALA A 51 4.30 2.89 12.14
CA ALA A 51 3.41 3.97 12.53
C ALA A 51 4.01 4.80 13.68
N LEU A 52 4.52 4.13 14.72
CA LEU A 52 5.19 4.79 15.85
C LEU A 52 6.41 5.59 15.38
N ILE A 53 7.29 4.99 14.57
CA ILE A 53 8.46 5.67 14.00
C ILE A 53 8.05 6.92 13.21
N THR A 54 6.95 6.85 12.46
CA THR A 54 6.41 7.97 11.70
C THR A 54 5.94 9.10 12.61
N HIS A 55 5.21 8.75 13.67
CA HIS A 55 4.76 9.71 14.67
C HIS A 55 5.93 10.34 15.44
N GLU A 56 6.96 9.57 15.79
CA GLU A 56 8.21 10.06 16.40
C GLU A 56 8.94 11.07 15.50
N ALA A 57 8.84 10.92 14.17
CA ALA A 57 9.35 11.87 13.19
C ALA A 57 8.45 13.11 13.00
N GLY A 58 7.37 13.25 13.78
CA GLY A 58 6.43 14.37 13.71
C GLY A 58 5.48 14.30 12.51
N LYS A 59 5.26 13.09 11.97
CA LYS A 59 4.42 12.85 10.79
C LYS A 59 3.16 12.08 11.14
N GLN A 60 2.16 12.16 10.27
CA GLN A 60 0.93 11.38 10.39
C GLN A 60 1.08 10.06 9.64
N TRP A 61 0.36 9.03 10.08
CA TRP A 61 0.38 7.70 9.48
C TRP A 61 -1.02 7.34 9.00
N LEU A 62 -1.10 6.93 7.73
CA LEU A 62 -2.31 6.38 7.12
C LEU A 62 -1.96 5.03 6.50
N LEU A 63 -2.42 3.94 7.13
CA LEU A 63 -2.26 2.59 6.60
C LEU A 63 -3.44 2.25 5.68
N LEU A 64 -3.13 1.94 4.42
CA LEU A 64 -4.07 1.41 3.45
C LEU A 64 -3.67 -0.04 3.13
N ASP A 65 -4.40 -1.00 3.71
CA ASP A 65 -4.24 -2.42 3.38
C ASP A 65 -5.19 -2.79 2.24
N ILE A 66 -4.61 -3.17 1.10
CA ILE A 66 -5.33 -3.54 -0.12
C ILE A 66 -5.35 -5.07 -0.35
N THR A 67 -4.93 -5.88 0.62
CA THR A 67 -4.85 -7.35 0.51
C THR A 67 -6.16 -7.98 0.02
N ASN A 68 -7.30 -7.48 0.51
CA ASN A 68 -8.62 -8.00 0.14
C ASN A 68 -9.31 -7.16 -0.94
N ALA A 69 -8.62 -6.19 -1.56
CA ALA A 69 -9.25 -5.28 -2.50
C ALA A 69 -9.81 -6.00 -3.73
N PHE A 70 -9.10 -7.02 -4.25
CA PHE A 70 -9.58 -7.81 -5.38
C PHE A 70 -10.83 -8.64 -5.05
N PRO A 71 -10.84 -9.51 -4.03
CA PRO A 71 -12.04 -10.30 -3.71
C PRO A 71 -13.24 -9.40 -3.35
N GLU A 72 -13.02 -8.27 -2.67
CA GLU A 72 -14.08 -7.28 -2.40
C GLU A 72 -14.64 -6.67 -3.70
N TRP A 73 -13.75 -6.27 -4.63
CA TRP A 73 -14.16 -5.73 -5.93
C TRP A 73 -14.90 -6.78 -6.77
N MET A 74 -14.38 -8.00 -6.85
CA MET A 74 -14.99 -9.09 -7.61
C MET A 74 -16.37 -9.46 -7.05
N ALA A 75 -16.51 -9.51 -5.73
CA ALA A 75 -17.80 -9.79 -5.09
C ALA A 75 -18.87 -8.74 -5.38
N SER A 76 -18.46 -7.50 -5.70
CA SER A 76 -19.36 -6.40 -6.08
C SER A 76 -19.77 -6.37 -7.56
N GLN A 77 -19.17 -7.21 -8.40
CA GLN A 77 -19.52 -7.28 -9.82
C GLN A 77 -20.87 -7.98 -10.01
N GLU A 78 -21.75 -7.38 -10.82
CA GLU A 78 -23.06 -7.95 -11.17
C GLU A 78 -22.90 -9.30 -11.88
N TYR A 79 -21.93 -9.41 -12.79
CA TYR A 79 -21.67 -10.59 -13.61
C TYR A 79 -20.54 -11.47 -13.07
N ARG A 80 -20.26 -11.43 -11.76
CA ARG A 80 -19.13 -12.16 -11.15
C ARG A 80 -19.09 -13.65 -11.50
N ASP A 81 -20.23 -14.32 -11.50
CA ASP A 81 -20.31 -15.77 -11.76
C ASP A 81 -19.91 -16.06 -13.22
N ALA A 82 -20.35 -15.22 -14.17
CA ALA A 82 -19.96 -15.31 -15.57
C ALA A 82 -18.45 -15.07 -15.75
N TYR A 83 -17.83 -14.16 -14.99
CA TYR A 83 -16.38 -13.97 -15.03
C TYR A 83 -15.58 -15.16 -14.48
N PHE A 84 -16.15 -15.95 -13.55
CA PHE A 84 -15.51 -17.21 -13.13
C PHE A 84 -15.67 -18.31 -14.17
N GLU A 85 -16.76 -18.33 -14.93
CA GLU A 85 -16.97 -19.27 -16.05
C GLU A 85 -16.11 -18.91 -17.26
N CYS A 86 -16.00 -17.62 -17.59
CA CYS A 86 -15.23 -17.08 -18.70
C CYS A 86 -14.35 -15.90 -18.25
N PRO A 87 -13.16 -16.17 -17.67
CA PRO A 87 -12.27 -15.11 -17.19
C PRO A 87 -11.76 -14.18 -18.29
N GLU A 88 -11.75 -14.61 -19.55
CA GLU A 88 -11.33 -13.79 -20.70
C GLU A 88 -12.24 -12.57 -20.94
N ASP A 89 -13.47 -12.60 -20.43
CA ASP A 89 -14.40 -11.47 -20.52
C ASP A 89 -14.03 -10.33 -19.56
N LEU A 90 -13.13 -10.57 -18.59
CA LEU A 90 -12.56 -9.51 -17.75
C LEU A 90 -11.58 -8.66 -18.56
N ALA A 91 -11.84 -7.35 -18.62
CA ALA A 91 -11.00 -6.41 -19.37
C ALA A 91 -9.53 -6.45 -18.91
N GLY A 92 -8.63 -6.84 -19.81
CA GLY A 92 -7.19 -6.95 -19.56
C GLY A 92 -6.74 -8.27 -18.91
N TYR A 93 -7.64 -9.26 -18.79
CA TYR A 93 -7.27 -10.61 -18.33
C TYR A 93 -6.18 -11.23 -19.21
N GLN A 94 -6.27 -11.08 -20.52
CA GLN A 94 -5.30 -11.62 -21.48
C GLN A 94 -3.88 -11.04 -21.33
N THR A 95 -3.76 -9.83 -20.79
CA THR A 95 -2.48 -9.16 -20.53
C THR A 95 -2.00 -9.34 -19.09
N GLY A 96 -2.78 -10.05 -18.25
CA GLY A 96 -2.49 -10.21 -16.81
C GLY A 96 -2.80 -8.96 -15.98
N GLU A 97 -3.45 -7.96 -16.58
CA GLU A 97 -3.74 -6.67 -15.97
C GLU A 97 -5.24 -6.43 -16.00
N ILE A 98 -5.98 -6.91 -15.00
CA ILE A 98 -7.43 -6.67 -14.90
C ILE A 98 -7.66 -5.17 -14.72
N SER A 99 -7.85 -4.48 -15.84
CA SER A 99 -7.74 -3.02 -15.97
C SER A 99 -8.86 -2.29 -15.25
N GLU A 100 -10.07 -2.86 -15.25
CA GLU A 100 -11.20 -2.35 -14.48
C GLU A 100 -10.96 -2.42 -12.97
N PHE A 101 -10.37 -3.53 -12.49
CA PHE A 101 -9.97 -3.66 -11.10
C PHE A 101 -8.89 -2.63 -10.75
N ALA A 102 -7.85 -2.51 -11.57
CA ALA A 102 -6.78 -1.54 -11.33
C ALA A 102 -7.32 -0.10 -11.27
N ALA A 103 -8.20 0.28 -12.20
CA ALA A 103 -8.84 1.59 -12.20
C ALA A 103 -9.70 1.81 -10.94
N ALA A 104 -10.49 0.82 -10.54
CA ALA A 104 -11.32 0.88 -9.34
C ALA A 104 -10.47 0.99 -8.05
N LEU A 105 -9.36 0.23 -7.98
CA LEU A 105 -8.42 0.26 -6.87
C LEU A 105 -7.74 1.64 -6.74
N ILE A 106 -7.26 2.20 -7.86
CA ILE A 106 -6.67 3.54 -7.89
C ILE A 106 -7.68 4.58 -7.40
N GLN A 107 -8.93 4.53 -7.86
CA GLN A 107 -9.97 5.44 -7.39
C GLN A 107 -10.27 5.28 -5.90
N ARG A 108 -10.32 4.04 -5.38
CA ARG A 108 -10.50 3.76 -3.95
C ARG A 108 -9.36 4.36 -3.12
N VAL A 109 -8.11 4.05 -3.46
CA VAL A 109 -6.92 4.56 -2.75
C VAL A 109 -6.88 6.08 -2.81
N HIS A 110 -7.12 6.68 -3.99
CA HIS A 110 -7.13 8.13 -4.13
C HIS A 110 -8.19 8.79 -3.25
N ARG A 111 -9.40 8.23 -3.15
CA ARG A 111 -10.45 8.75 -2.25
C ARG A 111 -10.02 8.75 -0.78
N HIS A 112 -9.40 7.68 -0.30
CA HIS A 112 -8.88 7.63 1.08
C HIS A 112 -7.80 8.67 1.33
N ILE A 113 -6.84 8.78 0.40
CA ILE A 113 -5.77 9.78 0.51
C ILE A 113 -6.35 11.20 0.54
N GLN A 114 -7.30 11.53 -0.35
CA GLN A 114 -7.91 12.87 -0.37
C GLN A 114 -8.75 13.19 0.87
N ALA A 115 -9.35 12.18 1.49
CA ALA A 115 -10.18 12.36 2.67
C ALA A 115 -9.37 12.50 3.97
N GLU A 116 -8.24 11.81 4.07
CA GLU A 116 -7.54 11.60 5.35
C GLU A 116 -6.11 12.15 5.37
N ALA A 117 -5.44 12.27 4.22
CA ALA A 117 -4.02 12.63 4.17
C ALA A 117 -3.80 14.14 4.03
N THR A 118 -2.80 14.62 4.76
CA THR A 118 -2.24 15.97 4.66
C THR A 118 -0.85 15.95 4.05
N VAL A 119 -0.23 17.13 3.89
CA VAL A 119 1.17 17.24 3.42
C VAL A 119 2.19 16.58 4.36
N ASP A 120 1.81 16.30 5.61
CA ASP A 120 2.64 15.65 6.62
C ASP A 120 2.26 14.18 6.87
N THR A 121 1.40 13.61 6.00
CA THR A 121 0.95 12.21 6.12
C THR A 121 1.79 11.27 5.28
N VAL A 122 2.27 10.21 5.92
CA VAL A 122 2.80 9.02 5.24
C VAL A 122 1.64 8.10 4.93
N VAL A 123 1.45 7.81 3.65
CA VAL A 123 0.51 6.79 3.19
C VAL A 123 1.28 5.48 3.04
N ALA A 124 1.06 4.55 3.95
CA ALA A 124 1.62 3.21 3.89
C ALA A 124 0.65 2.30 3.14
N LEU A 125 1.10 1.73 2.02
CA LEU A 125 0.31 0.79 1.23
C LEU A 125 0.80 -0.63 1.49
N LEU A 126 -0.10 -1.53 1.89
CA LEU A 126 0.19 -2.92 2.24
C LEU A 126 -0.66 -3.89 1.39
N GLY A 127 -0.11 -5.05 1.05
CA GLY A 127 -0.84 -6.08 0.28
C GLY A 127 -0.79 -5.89 -1.24
N VAL A 128 0.30 -5.30 -1.75
CA VAL A 128 0.59 -5.13 -3.18
C VAL A 128 1.16 -6.41 -3.77
#